data_AF-A0A8J5IIB8-F1
#
_entry.id   AF-A0A8J5IIB8-F1
#
_cell.length_a   1.000
_cell.length_b   1.000
_cell.length_c   1.000
_cell.angle_alpha   90.00
_cell.angle_beta   90.00
_cell.angle_gamma   90.00
#
_symmetry.space_group_name_H-M   'P 1'
#
loop_
_entity.id
_entity.type
_entity.pdbx_description
1 polymer ?
#
loop_
_entity_poly.entity_id
_entity_poly.type
_entity_poly.pdbx_seq_one_letter_code
_entity_poly.pdbx_strand_id
1 'polypeptide(L)'
;RENLEFYEPSGANSGHHLSKLKLEIIEAWRVDGLSQFLAAIGAPLKSLTLKVRLLQLDVNSILQSCPSLVELSLSTDMVDIQLSLEQSNEIRQSLAEFSLDLNDIGSLSRSLSEDSNLLSKCVRRLRVRPANCWLVRPVDLSTCEAELIALLDMLAKNQTLLYFEVTVPDELKRYNGSFIQFNLQTYHTRNLSLESKVALISAVSRPMAAGSAVQEELPVQELNQDMLCQIFAYAKLPILRQVFFRSQHIFLG
;
A
#
# COMPACT_ATOMS: atom_id res chain seq x y z
N ARG A 1 31.70 -8.88 17.91
CA ARG A 1 30.80 -8.25 18.91
C ARG A 1 31.51 -6.99 19.35
N GLU A 2 31.27 -5.89 18.66
CA GLU A 2 31.75 -4.56 19.07
C GLU A 2 30.54 -3.81 19.60
N ASN A 3 30.73 -3.18 20.75
CA ASN A 3 29.70 -2.56 21.57
C ASN A 3 29.13 -1.31 20.87
N LEU A 4 27.83 -1.30 20.61
CA LEU A 4 27.10 -0.09 20.26
C LEU A 4 26.80 0.66 21.56
N GLU A 5 27.65 1.63 21.91
CA GLU A 5 27.36 2.59 22.96
C GLU A 5 26.42 3.67 22.41
N PHE A 6 25.20 3.74 22.94
CA PHE A 6 24.25 4.80 22.63
C PHE A 6 24.44 5.94 23.62
N TYR A 7 24.95 7.08 23.15
CA TYR A 7 24.93 8.32 23.92
C TYR A 7 23.50 8.88 23.95
N GLU A 8 22.94 9.08 25.14
CA GLU A 8 21.76 9.91 25.33
C GLU A 8 22.16 11.39 25.13
N PRO A 9 21.53 12.13 24.19
CA PRO A 9 21.70 13.56 24.16
C PRO A 9 20.93 14.14 25.35
N SER A 10 21.68 14.63 26.33
CA SER A 10 21.18 15.44 27.43
C SER A 10 20.49 16.69 26.88
N GLY A 11 19.17 16.66 26.80
CA GLY A 11 18.35 17.75 26.31
C GLY A 11 16.91 17.32 26.12
N ALA A 12 16.15 17.29 27.21
CA ALA A 12 14.70 17.14 27.19
C ALA A 12 14.08 18.31 26.39
N ASN A 13 13.82 18.06 25.11
CA ASN A 13 12.93 18.86 24.28
C ASN A 13 11.88 17.91 23.72
N SER A 14 10.61 18.20 24.02
CA SER A 14 9.38 17.52 23.56
C SER A 14 9.57 16.76 22.25
N GLY A 15 9.71 15.43 22.39
CA GLY A 15 10.27 14.55 21.37
C GLY A 15 9.47 14.55 20.08
N HIS A 16 10.15 14.80 18.96
CA HIS A 16 9.63 14.47 17.65
C HIS A 16 9.38 12.96 17.60
N HIS A 17 8.12 12.54 17.74
CA HIS A 17 7.76 11.14 17.62
C HIS A 17 8.07 10.67 16.18
N LEU A 18 8.88 9.61 16.07
CA LEU A 18 9.19 8.98 14.80
C LEU A 18 7.88 8.47 14.18
N SER A 19 7.43 9.10 13.08
CA SER A 19 6.18 8.78 12.41
C SER A 19 6.38 8.02 11.10
N LYS A 20 7.60 7.98 10.58
CA LYS A 20 7.96 7.29 9.35
C LYS A 20 9.26 6.53 9.55
N LEU A 21 9.29 5.28 9.10
CA LEU A 21 10.47 4.44 9.18
C LEU A 21 10.67 3.66 7.88
N LYS A 22 11.90 3.61 7.40
CA LYS A 22 12.32 2.77 6.29
C LYS A 22 13.50 1.91 6.74
N LEU A 23 13.34 0.60 6.65
CA LEU A 23 14.36 -0.38 6.97
C LEU A 23 14.71 -1.20 5.74
N GLU A 24 16.00 -1.47 5.56
CA GLU A 24 16.50 -2.44 4.61
C GLU A 24 17.23 -3.54 5.38
N ILE A 25 16.71 -4.75 5.30
CA ILE A 25 17.25 -5.93 5.96
C ILE A 25 18.06 -6.69 4.92
N ILE A 26 19.38 -6.58 5.05
CA ILE A 26 20.35 -7.15 4.10
C ILE A 26 20.54 -8.65 4.35
N GLU A 27 20.45 -9.10 5.61
CA GLU A 27 20.65 -10.49 6.01
C GLU A 27 19.42 -11.07 6.70
N ALA A 28 18.76 -12.03 6.04
CA ALA A 28 17.46 -12.58 6.42
C ALA A 28 17.46 -13.45 7.68
N TRP A 29 18.62 -13.91 8.16
CA TRP A 29 18.72 -14.93 9.22
C TRP A 29 18.71 -14.34 10.66
N ARG A 30 18.42 -13.04 10.83
CA ARG A 30 18.40 -12.33 12.14
C ARG A 30 17.14 -11.49 12.37
N VAL A 31 15.98 -11.96 11.93
CA VAL A 31 14.73 -11.18 12.02
C VAL A 31 14.06 -11.24 13.40
N ASP A 32 14.54 -12.09 14.31
CA ASP A 32 14.02 -12.17 15.68
C ASP A 32 13.96 -10.76 16.31
N GLY A 33 15.01 -9.97 16.08
CA GLY A 33 15.17 -8.58 16.51
C GLY A 33 14.18 -7.58 15.91
N LEU A 34 13.64 -7.84 14.72
CA LEU A 34 12.72 -6.91 14.05
C LEU A 34 11.42 -6.77 14.85
N SER A 35 10.90 -7.89 15.34
CA SER A 35 9.68 -7.90 16.15
C SER A 35 9.85 -7.08 17.43
N GLN A 36 10.96 -7.28 18.16
CA GLN A 36 11.25 -6.51 19.38
C GLN A 36 11.53 -5.04 19.09
N PHE A 37 12.21 -4.75 17.98
CA PHE A 37 12.48 -3.39 17.55
C PHE A 37 11.18 -2.64 17.22
N LEU A 38 10.30 -3.24 16.41
CA LEU A 38 9.00 -2.67 16.09
C LEU A 38 8.11 -2.57 17.34
N ALA A 39 8.19 -3.51 18.29
CA ALA A 39 7.47 -3.38 19.56
C ALA A 39 7.93 -2.15 20.37
N ALA A 40 9.21 -1.78 20.30
CA ALA A 40 9.76 -0.63 21.03
C ALA A 40 9.42 0.72 20.37
N ILE A 41 9.41 0.79 19.03
CA ILE A 41 9.31 2.06 18.30
C ILE A 41 8.08 2.18 17.38
N GLY A 42 7.27 1.12 17.28
CA GLY A 42 6.21 0.99 16.28
C GLY A 42 4.93 1.76 16.61
N ALA A 43 4.62 1.96 17.89
CA ALA A 43 3.43 2.67 18.35
C ALA A 43 3.16 4.02 17.63
N PRO A 44 4.13 4.95 17.51
CA PRO A 44 3.92 6.23 16.83
C PRO A 44 4.00 6.16 15.29
N LEU A 45 4.42 5.03 14.70
CA LEU A 45 4.65 4.95 13.26
C LEU A 45 3.33 5.04 12.49
N LYS A 46 3.29 5.95 11.52
CA LYS A 46 2.23 6.10 10.52
C LYS A 46 2.59 5.47 9.17
N SER A 47 3.88 5.45 8.81
CA SER A 47 4.35 4.80 7.58
C SER A 47 5.57 3.94 7.87
N LEU A 48 5.54 2.69 7.39
CA LEU A 48 6.61 1.73 7.53
C LEU A 48 6.95 1.15 6.16
N THR A 49 8.22 1.23 5.78
CA THR A 49 8.76 0.58 4.59
C THR A 49 9.77 -0.47 5.01
N LEU A 50 9.54 -1.73 4.66
CA LEU A 50 10.47 -2.83 4.89
C LEU A 50 10.95 -3.36 3.54
N LYS A 51 12.26 -3.29 3.31
CA LYS A 51 12.90 -3.97 2.19
C LYS A 51 13.63 -5.19 2.72
N VAL A 52 13.25 -6.37 2.24
CA VAL A 52 13.66 -7.64 2.82
C VAL A 52 13.92 -8.65 1.71
N ARG A 53 15.09 -9.30 1.71
CA ARG A 53 15.37 -10.39 0.79
C ARG A 53 14.82 -11.71 1.37
N LEU A 54 13.99 -12.41 0.60
CA LEU A 54 13.58 -13.81 0.83
C LEU A 54 13.06 -14.14 2.25
N LEU A 55 12.07 -13.37 2.74
CA LEU A 55 11.43 -13.65 4.02
C LEU A 55 9.92 -13.70 3.90
N GLN A 56 9.33 -14.74 4.47
CA GLN A 56 7.94 -14.70 4.89
C GLN A 56 7.87 -13.73 6.07
N LEU A 57 7.34 -12.53 5.82
CA LEU A 57 7.08 -11.56 6.86
C LEU A 57 5.71 -11.86 7.46
N ASP A 58 5.67 -12.02 8.78
CA ASP A 58 4.41 -12.04 9.50
C ASP A 58 3.87 -10.60 9.60
N VAL A 59 3.02 -10.24 8.62
CA VAL A 59 2.35 -8.95 8.56
C VAL A 59 1.51 -8.69 9.81
N ASN A 60 0.95 -9.73 10.44
CA ASN A 60 0.16 -9.59 11.66
C ASN A 60 1.02 -9.05 12.81
N SER A 61 2.19 -9.64 13.06
CA SER A 61 3.11 -9.15 14.10
C SER A 61 3.53 -7.68 13.90
N ILE A 62 3.71 -7.26 12.63
CA ILE A 62 4.03 -5.87 12.29
C ILE A 62 2.84 -4.94 12.62
N LEU A 63 1.63 -5.33 12.25
CA LEU A 63 0.42 -4.54 12.49
C LEU A 63 0.08 -4.42 13.99
N GLN A 64 0.38 -5.45 14.78
CA GLN A 64 0.25 -5.42 16.23
C GLN A 64 1.27 -4.47 16.88
N SER A 65 2.51 -4.50 16.39
CA SER A 65 3.58 -3.63 16.90
C SER A 65 3.41 -2.16 16.49
N CYS A 66 2.70 -1.91 15.38
CA CYS A 66 2.47 -0.59 14.80
C CYS A 66 0.98 -0.20 14.79
N PRO A 67 0.36 0.06 15.94
CA PRO A 67 -1.08 0.38 16.07
C PRO A 67 -1.51 1.67 15.36
N SER A 68 -0.63 2.63 15.08
CA SER A 68 -1.00 3.85 14.33
C SER A 68 -0.65 3.81 12.84
N LEU A 69 -0.29 2.64 12.31
CA LEU A 69 0.17 2.51 10.93
C LEU A 69 -0.97 2.76 9.94
N VAL A 70 -0.72 3.70 9.04
CA VAL A 70 -1.62 4.12 7.96
C VAL A 70 -1.15 3.59 6.61
N GLU A 71 0.15 3.36 6.47
CA GLU A 71 0.78 2.88 5.25
C GLU A 71 1.84 1.82 5.56
N LEU A 72 1.77 0.69 4.87
CA LEU A 72 2.79 -0.37 4.92
C LEU A 72 3.32 -0.64 3.52
N SER A 73 4.63 -0.48 3.32
CA SER A 73 5.30 -0.84 2.08
C SER A 73 6.26 -2.01 2.32
N LEU A 74 6.10 -3.08 1.55
CA LEU A 74 6.96 -4.26 1.62
C LEU A 74 7.65 -4.42 0.26
N SER A 75 8.96 -4.62 0.28
CA SER A 75 9.79 -4.74 -0.92
C SER A 75 10.65 -5.99 -0.84
N THR A 76 10.59 -6.81 -1.89
CA THR A 76 11.35 -8.05 -2.03
C THR A 76 12.09 -8.06 -3.39
N ASP A 77 12.79 -9.15 -3.68
CA ASP A 77 13.44 -9.34 -4.97
C ASP A 77 12.46 -9.60 -6.12
N MET A 78 11.20 -9.93 -5.82
CA MET A 78 10.16 -10.21 -6.83
C MET A 78 9.04 -9.18 -6.83
N VAL A 79 8.64 -8.69 -5.67
CA VAL A 79 7.45 -7.86 -5.51
C VAL A 79 7.72 -6.67 -4.60
N ASP A 80 7.30 -5.49 -5.04
CA ASP A 80 7.11 -4.32 -4.19
C ASP A 80 5.62 -4.03 -4.05
N ILE A 81 5.10 -3.99 -2.83
CA ILE A 81 3.69 -3.77 -2.54
C ILE A 81 3.51 -2.62 -1.55
N GLN A 82 2.51 -1.78 -1.78
CA GLN A 82 2.12 -0.72 -0.87
C GLN A 82 0.64 -0.88 -0.47
N LEU A 83 0.41 -1.00 0.83
CA LEU A 83 -0.89 -1.14 1.46
C LEU A 83 -1.30 0.18 2.12
N SER A 84 -2.53 0.61 1.85
CA SER A 84 -3.21 1.67 2.56
C SER A 84 -4.09 1.05 3.65
N LEU A 85 -3.83 1.44 4.90
CA LEU A 85 -4.52 0.99 6.11
C LEU A 85 -5.46 2.07 6.67
N GLU A 86 -5.71 3.14 5.90
CA GLU A 86 -6.55 4.28 6.27
C GLU A 86 -8.01 3.91 6.58
N GLN A 87 -8.45 2.74 6.14
CA GLN A 87 -9.85 2.32 6.24
C GLN A 87 -9.95 1.03 7.06
N SER A 88 -10.74 1.12 8.13
CA SER A 88 -11.30 0.07 9.00
C SER A 88 -10.36 -0.82 9.83
N ASN A 89 -10.70 -0.94 11.12
CA ASN A 89 -10.22 -2.01 12.00
C ASN A 89 -10.45 -3.41 11.39
N GLU A 90 -11.46 -3.56 10.53
CA GLU A 90 -11.75 -4.81 9.80
C GLU A 90 -10.63 -5.20 8.84
N ILE A 91 -10.01 -4.24 8.14
CA ILE A 91 -8.86 -4.50 7.28
C ILE A 91 -7.68 -4.99 8.12
N ARG A 92 -7.46 -4.41 9.31
CA ARG A 92 -6.37 -4.81 10.20
C ARG A 92 -6.60 -6.18 10.83
N GLN A 93 -7.84 -6.47 11.23
CA GLN A 93 -8.24 -7.79 11.72
C GLN A 93 -8.17 -8.86 10.63
N SER A 94 -8.52 -8.52 9.39
CA SER A 94 -8.47 -9.48 8.30
C SER A 94 -7.05 -9.70 7.78
N LEU A 95 -6.23 -8.65 7.69
CA LEU A 95 -4.79 -8.77 7.38
C LEU A 95 -4.03 -9.59 8.42
N ALA A 96 -4.55 -9.71 9.65
CA ALA A 96 -4.02 -10.60 10.67
C ALA A 96 -4.27 -12.10 10.36
N GLU A 97 -5.29 -12.41 9.56
CA GLU A 97 -5.63 -13.77 9.09
C GLU A 97 -4.98 -14.12 7.75
N PHE A 98 -4.46 -13.13 7.00
CA PHE A 98 -3.88 -13.34 5.67
C PHE A 98 -2.36 -13.54 5.73
N SER A 99 -1.90 -14.72 5.30
CA SER A 99 -0.49 -14.93 4.93
C SER A 99 -0.22 -14.29 3.56
N LEU A 100 0.43 -13.12 3.55
CA LEU A 100 0.86 -12.48 2.31
C LEU A 100 2.15 -13.14 1.82
N ASP A 101 2.05 -14.08 0.88
CA ASP A 101 3.22 -14.65 0.22
C ASP A 101 3.62 -13.82 -1.00
N LEU A 102 4.65 -12.99 -0.82
CA LEU A 102 5.20 -12.15 -1.89
C LEU A 102 6.07 -12.92 -2.90
N ASN A 103 6.33 -14.21 -2.66
CA ASN A 103 7.08 -15.06 -3.58
C ASN A 103 6.17 -15.83 -4.56
N ASP A 104 4.86 -15.93 -4.27
CA ASP A 104 3.88 -16.57 -5.16
C ASP A 104 3.00 -15.52 -5.86
N ILE A 105 3.45 -15.12 -7.04
CA ILE A 105 2.76 -14.14 -7.88
C ILE A 105 1.38 -14.64 -8.32
N GLY A 106 1.21 -15.95 -8.51
CA GLY A 106 -0.07 -16.55 -8.89
C GLY A 106 -1.11 -16.40 -7.78
N SER A 107 -0.73 -16.75 -6.55
CA SER A 107 -1.60 -16.59 -5.38
C SER A 107 -1.88 -15.11 -5.07
N LEU A 108 -0.87 -14.24 -5.16
CA LEU A 108 -1.05 -12.80 -5.02
C LEU A 108 -2.05 -12.26 -6.05
N SER A 109 -1.88 -12.62 -7.33
CA SER A 109 -2.77 -12.16 -8.41
C SER A 109 -4.21 -12.60 -8.17
N ARG A 110 -4.43 -13.83 -7.69
CA ARG A 110 -5.75 -14.35 -7.33
C ARG A 110 -6.38 -13.55 -6.19
N SER A 111 -5.64 -13.33 -5.09
CA SER A 111 -6.14 -12.54 -3.95
C SER A 111 -6.48 -11.10 -4.33
N LEU A 112 -5.74 -10.50 -5.26
CA LEU A 112 -6.02 -9.14 -5.74
C LEU A 112 -7.15 -9.06 -6.77
N SER A 113 -7.50 -10.19 -7.39
CA SER A 113 -8.64 -10.30 -8.32
C SER A 113 -9.99 -10.41 -7.62
N GLU A 114 -10.01 -10.79 -6.35
CA GLU A 114 -11.22 -11.07 -5.58
C GLU A 114 -11.72 -9.80 -4.87
N ASP A 115 -12.91 -9.33 -5.22
CA ASP A 115 -13.55 -8.16 -4.58
C ASP A 115 -13.97 -8.42 -3.13
N SER A 116 -14.21 -9.68 -2.77
CA SER A 116 -14.44 -10.11 -1.39
C SER A 116 -13.18 -10.02 -0.54
N ASN A 117 -12.01 -10.16 -1.16
CA ASN A 117 -10.73 -10.14 -0.46
C ASN A 117 -10.40 -8.70 -0.04
N LEU A 118 -10.11 -8.49 1.24
CA LEU A 118 -9.80 -7.15 1.74
C LEU A 118 -8.42 -6.67 1.27
N LEU A 119 -7.49 -7.58 0.96
CA LEU A 119 -6.19 -7.23 0.39
C LEU A 119 -6.36 -6.46 -0.93
N SER A 120 -7.27 -6.90 -1.79
CA SER A 120 -7.54 -6.22 -3.07
C SER A 120 -7.91 -4.76 -2.83
N LYS A 121 -8.64 -4.43 -1.76
CA LYS A 121 -9.06 -3.07 -1.42
C LYS A 121 -7.97 -2.18 -0.81
N CYS A 122 -6.95 -2.80 -0.21
CA CYS A 122 -5.89 -2.11 0.52
C CYS A 122 -4.67 -1.83 -0.35
N VAL A 123 -4.39 -2.69 -1.34
CA VAL A 123 -3.22 -2.52 -2.20
C VAL A 123 -3.43 -1.34 -3.14
N ARG A 124 -2.53 -0.35 -3.03
CA ARG A 124 -2.53 0.85 -3.88
C ARG A 124 -1.47 0.81 -4.96
N ARG A 125 -0.30 0.24 -4.64
CA ARG A 125 0.80 0.10 -5.59
C ARG A 125 1.34 -1.31 -5.57
N LEU A 126 1.62 -1.83 -6.76
CA LEU A 126 2.22 -3.14 -6.97
C LEU A 126 3.29 -3.03 -8.07
N ARG A 127 4.50 -3.50 -7.78
CA ARG A 127 5.55 -3.75 -8.77
C ARG A 127 5.92 -5.22 -8.76
N VAL A 128 6.02 -5.83 -9.92
CA VAL A 128 6.33 -7.26 -10.06
C VAL A 128 7.51 -7.46 -10.99
N ARG A 129 8.45 -8.28 -10.54
CA ARG A 129 9.66 -8.76 -11.20
C ARG A 129 9.62 -10.30 -11.10
N PRO A 130 8.92 -10.99 -12.00
CA PRO A 130 8.67 -12.41 -11.81
C PRO A 130 9.98 -13.20 -11.89
N ALA A 131 10.36 -13.87 -10.80
CA ALA A 131 11.70 -14.47 -10.67
C ALA A 131 11.98 -15.56 -11.70
N ASN A 132 10.94 -16.30 -12.09
CA ASN A 132 11.02 -17.36 -13.10
C ASN A 132 11.50 -16.83 -14.46
N CYS A 133 11.37 -15.53 -14.73
CA CYS A 133 11.87 -14.92 -15.95
C CYS A 133 13.39 -14.62 -15.92
N TRP A 134 14.02 -14.66 -14.73
CA TRP A 134 15.43 -14.26 -14.54
C TRP A 134 16.35 -15.42 -14.13
N LEU A 135 15.80 -16.62 -13.91
CA LEU A 135 16.60 -17.82 -13.61
C LEU A 135 17.29 -18.33 -14.88
N VAL A 136 18.55 -18.75 -14.73
CA VAL A 136 19.59 -18.90 -15.78
C VAL A 136 19.38 -20.07 -16.76
N ARG A 137 18.14 -20.50 -17.06
CA ARG A 137 17.89 -21.44 -18.16
C ARG A 137 16.68 -21.01 -19.00
N PRO A 138 16.86 -20.67 -20.29
CA PRO A 138 15.80 -20.22 -21.22
C PRO A 138 14.69 -21.24 -21.50
N VAL A 139 14.68 -22.38 -20.82
CA VAL A 139 13.93 -23.56 -21.26
C VAL A 139 12.45 -23.47 -20.87
N ASP A 140 12.07 -22.62 -19.92
CA ASP A 140 10.66 -22.58 -19.48
C ASP A 140 10.11 -21.18 -19.18
N LEU A 141 10.13 -20.32 -20.20
CA LEU A 141 9.37 -19.05 -20.22
C LEU A 141 7.86 -19.26 -19.97
N SER A 142 7.35 -20.49 -20.11
CA SER A 142 5.93 -20.80 -19.95
C SER A 142 5.40 -20.45 -18.54
N THR A 143 6.23 -20.63 -17.51
CA THR A 143 5.83 -20.30 -16.13
C THR A 143 5.73 -18.78 -15.96
N CYS A 144 6.69 -18.03 -16.51
CA CYS A 144 6.66 -16.57 -16.51
C CYS A 144 5.46 -16.05 -17.34
N GLU A 145 5.13 -16.68 -18.47
CA GLU A 145 3.94 -16.34 -19.25
C GLU A 145 2.63 -16.59 -18.49
N ALA A 146 2.54 -17.70 -17.77
CA ALA A 146 1.38 -17.99 -16.92
C ALA A 146 1.20 -16.93 -15.82
N GLU A 147 2.30 -16.49 -15.20
CA GLU A 147 2.28 -15.39 -14.22
C GLU A 147 1.83 -14.07 -14.87
N LEU A 148 2.29 -13.75 -16.08
CA LEU A 148 1.84 -12.55 -16.81
C LEU A 148 0.35 -12.61 -17.16
N ILE A 149 -0.16 -13.77 -17.57
CA ILE A 149 -1.58 -13.96 -17.84
C ILE A 149 -2.39 -13.76 -16.55
N ALA A 150 -1.95 -14.32 -15.43
CA ALA A 150 -2.61 -14.13 -14.14
C ALA A 150 -2.62 -12.65 -13.71
N LEU A 151 -1.53 -11.90 -13.95
CA LEU A 151 -1.45 -10.47 -13.68
C LEU A 151 -2.39 -9.65 -14.58
N LEU A 152 -2.55 -10.03 -15.85
CA LEU A 152 -3.51 -9.40 -16.77
C LEU A 152 -4.96 -9.65 -16.32
N ASP A 153 -5.29 -10.89 -15.94
CA ASP A 153 -6.60 -11.24 -15.40
C ASP A 153 -6.91 -10.47 -14.12
N MET A 154 -5.89 -10.28 -13.26
CA MET A 154 -6.00 -9.46 -12.06
C MET A 154 -6.26 -8.00 -12.39
N LEU A 155 -5.53 -7.40 -13.33
CA LEU A 155 -5.75 -6.01 -13.74
C LEU A 155 -7.16 -5.78 -14.30
N ALA A 156 -7.71 -6.77 -15.00
CA ALA A 156 -9.07 -6.70 -15.54
C ALA A 156 -10.16 -6.69 -14.46
N LYS A 157 -9.92 -7.35 -13.32
CA LYS A 157 -10.90 -7.50 -12.24
C LYS A 157 -10.71 -6.48 -11.12
N ASN A 158 -9.47 -6.22 -10.73
CA ASN A 158 -9.15 -5.30 -9.64
C ASN A 158 -9.55 -3.86 -10.03
N GLN A 159 -10.18 -3.13 -9.11
CA GLN A 159 -10.63 -1.73 -9.34
C GLN A 159 -9.97 -0.70 -8.42
N THR A 160 -9.06 -1.13 -7.55
CA THR A 160 -8.57 -0.38 -6.39
C THR A 160 -7.09 -0.06 -6.48
N LEU A 161 -6.36 -0.81 -7.31
CA LEU A 161 -4.95 -0.62 -7.61
C LEU A 161 -4.77 0.65 -8.44
N LEU A 162 -3.95 1.56 -7.92
CA LEU A 162 -3.66 2.87 -8.53
C LEU A 162 -2.38 2.86 -9.36
N TYR A 163 -1.45 1.97 -9.03
CA TYR A 163 -0.17 1.87 -9.70
C TYR A 163 0.20 0.40 -9.88
N PHE A 164 0.53 0.03 -11.12
CA PHE A 164 1.07 -1.27 -11.46
C PHE A 164 2.32 -1.11 -12.32
N GLU A 165 3.38 -1.86 -12.01
CA GLU A 165 4.55 -1.99 -12.87
C GLU A 165 4.93 -3.47 -12.97
N VAL A 166 5.21 -3.94 -14.18
CA VAL A 166 5.81 -5.25 -14.40
C VAL A 166 7.11 -5.11 -15.16
N THR A 167 8.15 -5.81 -14.70
CA THR A 167 9.46 -5.88 -15.38
C THR A 167 9.70 -7.32 -15.83
N VAL A 168 9.92 -7.50 -17.12
CA VAL A 168 10.13 -8.82 -17.76
C VAL A 168 11.37 -8.81 -18.66
N PRO A 169 11.87 -9.99 -19.06
CA PRO A 169 12.86 -10.11 -20.13
C PRO A 169 12.36 -9.60 -21.48
N ASP A 170 13.28 -9.20 -22.36
CA ASP A 170 12.96 -8.70 -23.70
C ASP A 170 12.19 -9.71 -24.57
N GLU A 171 12.37 -11.01 -24.34
CA GLU A 171 11.63 -12.10 -25.02
C GLU A 171 10.11 -11.97 -24.83
N LEU A 172 9.67 -11.37 -23.73
CA LEU A 172 8.25 -11.21 -23.38
C LEU A 172 7.72 -9.81 -23.67
N LYS A 173 8.48 -8.97 -24.37
CA LYS A 173 8.08 -7.60 -24.75
C LYS A 173 6.77 -7.55 -25.53
N ARG A 174 6.38 -8.65 -26.19
CA ARG A 174 5.08 -8.80 -26.89
C ARG A 174 3.87 -8.51 -25.99
N TYR A 175 3.97 -8.71 -24.68
CA TYR A 175 2.88 -8.44 -23.73
C TYR A 175 2.67 -6.96 -23.41
N ASN A 176 3.57 -6.06 -23.84
CA ASN A 176 3.48 -4.62 -23.54
C ASN A 176 2.09 -4.04 -23.89
N GLY A 177 1.58 -4.32 -25.09
CA GLY A 177 0.26 -3.83 -25.51
C GLY A 177 -0.88 -4.29 -24.60
N SER A 178 -0.82 -5.55 -24.13
CA SER A 178 -1.82 -6.14 -23.23
C SER A 178 -1.82 -5.51 -21.84
N PHE A 179 -0.69 -5.02 -21.35
CA PHE A 179 -0.64 -4.29 -20.07
C PHE A 179 -1.03 -2.82 -20.23
N ILE A 180 -0.52 -2.14 -21.26
CA ILE A 180 -0.74 -0.70 -21.44
C ILE A 180 -2.20 -0.35 -21.72
N GLN A 181 -3.03 -1.27 -22.23
CA GLN A 181 -4.48 -1.04 -22.35
C GLN A 181 -5.18 -0.76 -21.01
N PHE A 182 -4.58 -1.14 -19.88
CA PHE A 182 -5.08 -0.87 -18.54
C PHE A 182 -4.58 0.47 -17.96
N ASN A 183 -3.66 1.15 -18.66
CA ASN A 183 -3.16 2.46 -18.25
C ASN A 183 -4.23 3.53 -18.42
N LEU A 184 -4.30 4.46 -17.46
CA LEU A 184 -5.26 5.56 -17.39
C LEU A 184 -6.73 5.12 -17.35
N GLN A 185 -7.01 3.85 -17.06
CA GLN A 185 -8.38 3.43 -16.77
C GLN A 185 -8.87 4.17 -15.51
N THR A 186 -10.03 4.79 -15.63
CA THR A 186 -10.63 5.60 -14.56
C THR A 186 -11.33 4.70 -13.57
N TYR A 187 -10.91 4.75 -12.31
CA TYR A 187 -11.66 4.14 -11.22
C TYR A 187 -12.35 5.23 -10.42
N HIS A 188 -13.66 5.12 -10.32
CA HIS A 188 -14.45 6.04 -9.53
C HIS A 188 -14.04 5.87 -8.07
N THR A 189 -13.54 6.94 -7.45
CA THR A 189 -13.54 7.06 -5.99
C THR A 189 -14.97 6.78 -5.54
N ARG A 190 -15.13 5.89 -4.55
CA ARG A 190 -16.45 5.53 -4.01
C ARG A 190 -17.24 6.83 -3.82
N ASN A 191 -18.34 6.99 -4.56
CA ASN A 191 -19.22 8.13 -4.37
C ASN A 191 -19.53 8.19 -2.87
N LEU A 192 -19.23 9.31 -2.21
CA LEU A 192 -19.73 9.54 -0.86
C LEU A 192 -21.22 9.22 -0.86
N SER A 193 -21.64 8.33 0.04
CA SER A 193 -23.06 7.95 0.15
C SER A 193 -23.88 9.21 0.39
N LEU A 194 -25.16 9.17 0.02
CA LEU A 194 -26.05 10.31 0.28
C LEU A 194 -26.05 10.66 1.78
N GLU A 195 -26.00 9.65 2.65
CA GLU A 195 -25.90 9.81 4.10
C GLU A 195 -24.61 10.52 4.53
N SER A 196 -23.44 10.15 3.98
CA SER A 196 -22.19 10.83 4.30
C SER A 196 -22.17 12.28 3.79
N LYS A 197 -22.75 12.53 2.61
CA LYS A 197 -22.91 13.90 2.07
C LYS A 197 -23.82 14.74 2.98
N VAL A 198 -24.95 14.18 3.39
CA VAL A 198 -25.91 14.83 4.30
C VAL A 198 -25.30 15.05 5.68
N ALA A 199 -24.56 14.09 6.22
CA ALA A 199 -23.89 14.22 7.51
C ALA A 199 -22.81 15.32 7.48
N LEU A 200 -22.02 15.39 6.41
CA LEU A 200 -21.04 16.46 6.20
C LEU A 200 -21.72 17.83 6.14
N ILE A 201 -22.75 17.97 5.30
CA ILE A 201 -23.51 19.23 5.19
C ILE A 201 -24.11 19.60 6.55
N SER A 202 -24.67 18.63 7.28
CA SER A 202 -25.27 18.85 8.60
C SER A 202 -24.26 19.29 9.67
N ALA A 203 -23.01 18.82 9.58
CA ALA A 203 -21.93 19.24 10.48
C ALA A 203 -21.45 20.67 10.17
N VAL A 204 -21.42 21.05 8.89
CA VAL A 204 -20.95 22.36 8.43
C VAL A 204 -22.03 23.44 8.58
N SER A 205 -23.31 23.08 8.41
CA SER A 205 -24.45 24.01 8.49
C SER A 205 -25.04 24.16 9.90
N ARG A 206 -24.45 23.55 10.94
CA ARG A 206 -25.00 23.58 12.29
C ARG A 206 -24.91 25.01 12.87
N PRO A 207 -26.03 25.68 13.19
CA PRO A 207 -25.98 26.95 13.90
C PRO A 207 -25.44 26.70 15.31
N MET A 208 -24.52 27.53 15.79
CA MET A 208 -24.17 27.55 17.21
C MET A 208 -25.45 27.75 18.01
N ALA A 209 -25.82 26.76 18.83
CA ALA A 209 -26.84 26.99 19.84
C ALA A 209 -26.34 28.11 20.74
N ALA A 210 -27.09 29.22 20.79
CA ALA A 210 -26.79 30.34 21.65
C ALA A 210 -26.88 29.89 23.11
N GLY A 211 -25.76 29.52 23.71
CA GLY A 211 -25.70 29.22 25.14
C GLY A 211 -24.75 28.10 25.56
N SER A 212 -23.46 28.21 25.27
CA SER A 212 -22.43 27.66 26.17
C SER A 212 -21.09 28.31 25.89
N ALA A 213 -20.50 28.89 26.94
CA ALA A 213 -19.23 29.59 26.90
C ALA A 213 -18.06 28.64 26.58
N VAL A 214 -17.11 29.18 25.82
CA VAL A 214 -15.78 28.64 25.48
C VAL A 214 -15.81 27.40 24.59
N GLN A 215 -15.78 27.60 23.27
CA GLN A 215 -15.28 26.60 22.32
C GLN A 215 -14.63 27.34 21.15
N GLU A 216 -13.40 26.94 20.84
CA GLU A 216 -12.56 27.45 19.75
C GLU A 216 -13.39 27.61 18.46
N GLU A 217 -13.29 28.78 17.82
CA GLU A 217 -13.86 29.04 16.51
C GLU A 217 -13.31 28.01 15.50
N LEU A 218 -14.12 26.99 15.19
CA LEU A 218 -13.78 26.07 14.11
C LEU A 218 -13.91 26.83 12.77
N PRO A 219 -12.88 26.85 11.91
CA PRO A 219 -12.86 27.59 10.63
C PRO A 219 -13.84 27.04 9.57
N VAL A 220 -14.77 26.17 9.97
CA VAL A 220 -15.71 25.45 9.12
C VAL A 220 -16.93 26.33 8.75
N GLN A 221 -17.14 27.46 9.44
CA GLN A 221 -18.26 28.38 9.20
C GLN A 221 -18.19 29.14 7.87
N GLU A 222 -17.06 29.13 7.17
CA GLU A 222 -16.88 29.82 5.87
C GLU A 222 -17.18 28.92 4.66
N LEU A 223 -17.46 27.63 4.86
CA LEU A 223 -17.73 26.69 3.77
C LEU A 223 -19.14 26.90 3.22
N ASN A 224 -19.24 27.72 2.17
CA ASN A 224 -20.50 27.93 1.45
C ASN A 224 -20.88 26.70 0.58
N GLN A 225 -22.12 26.68 0.10
CA GLN A 225 -22.65 25.58 -0.71
C GLN A 225 -21.83 25.31 -1.98
N ASP A 226 -21.26 26.36 -2.58
CA ASP A 226 -20.45 26.26 -3.81
C ASP A 226 -19.10 25.58 -3.54
N MET A 227 -18.46 25.91 -2.40
CA MET A 227 -17.26 25.25 -1.91
C MET A 227 -17.52 23.79 -1.55
N LEU A 228 -18.68 23.47 -0.94
CA LEU A 228 -19.08 22.08 -0.68
C LEU A 228 -19.33 21.29 -1.97
N CYS A 229 -19.98 21.91 -2.97
CA CYS A 229 -20.14 21.33 -4.30
C CYS A 229 -18.79 21.07 -4.97
N GLN A 230 -17.83 22.02 -4.86
CA GLN A 230 -16.47 21.83 -5.34
C GLN A 230 -15.75 20.71 -4.58
N ILE A 231 -15.85 20.64 -3.24
CA ILE A 231 -15.27 19.55 -2.45
C ILE A 231 -15.82 18.20 -2.90
N PHE A 232 -17.14 18.07 -3.10
CA PHE A 232 -17.72 16.83 -3.60
C PHE A 232 -17.36 16.53 -5.06
N ALA A 233 -17.18 17.55 -5.90
CA ALA A 233 -16.72 17.40 -7.29
C ALA A 233 -15.24 16.99 -7.37
N TYR A 234 -14.38 17.56 -6.52
CA TYR A 234 -12.98 17.18 -6.37
C TYR A 234 -12.83 15.79 -5.75
N ALA A 235 -13.66 15.44 -4.76
CA ALA A 235 -13.73 14.09 -4.21
C ALA A 235 -14.22 13.05 -5.24
N LYS A 236 -14.87 13.52 -6.32
CA LYS A 236 -15.31 12.73 -7.49
C LYS A 236 -14.24 12.60 -8.58
N LEU A 237 -13.08 13.26 -8.47
CA LEU A 237 -12.05 13.16 -9.50
C LEU A 237 -11.59 11.70 -9.58
N PRO A 238 -11.73 11.06 -10.76
CA PRO A 238 -11.33 9.68 -10.92
C PRO A 238 -9.82 9.60 -10.73
N ILE A 239 -9.38 8.73 -9.83
CA ILE A 239 -7.95 8.44 -9.72
C ILE A 239 -7.63 7.53 -10.90
N LEU A 240 -6.71 7.99 -11.75
CA LEU A 240 -6.27 7.25 -12.92
C LEU A 240 -5.28 6.17 -12.49
N ARG A 241 -5.56 4.92 -12.88
CA ARG A 241 -4.56 3.86 -12.71
C ARG A 241 -3.38 4.12 -13.63
N GLN A 242 -2.18 4.04 -13.08
CA GLN A 242 -0.95 4.07 -13.86
C GLN A 242 -0.44 2.66 -14.04
N VAL A 243 -0.25 2.24 -15.29
CA VAL A 243 0.29 0.91 -15.64
C VAL A 243 1.56 1.09 -16.45
N PHE A 244 2.65 0.50 -15.96
CA PHE A 244 3.96 0.52 -16.58
C PHE A 244 4.40 -0.90 -16.93
N PHE A 245 4.98 -1.04 -18.11
CA PHE A 245 5.62 -2.26 -18.56
C PHE A 245 7.06 -1.96 -18.89
N ARG A 246 7.99 -2.73 -18.33
CA ARG A 246 9.43 -2.60 -18.57
C ARG A 246 9.96 -3.91 -19.11
N SER A 247 10.73 -3.83 -20.18
CA SER A 247 11.55 -4.94 -20.65
C SER A 247 13.01 -4.65 -20.32
N GLN A 248 13.76 -5.68 -19.90
CA GLN A 248 15.19 -5.57 -19.66
C GLN A 248 15.92 -6.73 -20.34
N HIS A 249 17.10 -6.43 -20.84
CA HIS A 249 17.96 -7.43 -21.45
C HIS A 249 18.57 -8.32 -20.37
N ILE A 250 18.50 -9.65 -20.54
CA ILE A 250 19.23 -10.58 -19.68
C ILE A 250 20.71 -10.49 -20.09
N PHE A 251 21.58 -10.04 -19.18
CA PHE A 251 23.02 -10.21 -19.36
C PHE A 251 23.39 -11.63 -18.91
N LEU A 252 23.61 -12.51 -19.88
CA LEU A 252 24.28 -13.79 -19.63
C LEU A 252 25.77 -13.48 -19.45
N GLY A 253 26.22 -13.44 -18.20
CA GLY A 253 27.64 -13.44 -17.82
C GLY A 253 28.14 -14.85 -17.59
#